data_AF-A0AAE9XAK3-F1
#
_entry.id   AF-A0AAE9XAK3-F1
#
_cell.length_a   1.000
_cell.length_b   1.000
_cell.length_c   1.000
_cell.angle_alpha   90.00
_cell.angle_beta   90.00
_cell.angle_gamma   90.00
#
_symmetry.space_group_name_H-M   'P 1'
#
loop_
_entity.id
_entity.type
_entity.pdbx_description
1 polymer ?
#
loop_
_entity_poly.entity_id
_entity_poly.type
_entity_poly.pdbx_seq_one_letter_code
_entity_poly.pdbx_strand_id
1 'polypeptide(L)'
;MDRAINRENYFLETYVVFKGCKPPRRDPDYVSPSGSEYWYGSNKNGEYVIRYSDHWCAKHNPSYYSAFSWNQCRRIASCRWFLRASDRHTVNLSSRDWFAGKAYFSSFKRVQTKDDWRRLEDRMKRGRRKK
;
A
#
# COMPACT_ATOMS: atom_id res chain seq x y z
N MET A 1 -23.83 -0.03 -8.01
CA MET A 1 -22.76 -0.60 -8.86
C MET A 1 -21.43 -0.17 -8.27
N ASP A 2 -20.63 -1.11 -7.78
CA ASP A 2 -19.29 -0.80 -7.28
C ASP A 2 -18.40 -0.45 -8.49
N ARG A 3 -18.10 0.84 -8.66
CA ARG A 3 -17.22 1.29 -9.76
C ARG A 3 -15.84 0.67 -9.57
N ALA A 4 -15.30 0.11 -10.65
CA ALA A 4 -13.96 -0.46 -10.66
C ALA A 4 -12.94 0.55 -10.12
N ILE A 5 -12.00 0.06 -9.30
CA ILE A 5 -10.97 0.92 -8.72
C ILE A 5 -9.97 1.29 -9.81
N ASN A 6 -9.66 2.57 -9.93
CA ASN A 6 -8.78 3.15 -10.93
C ASN A 6 -7.98 4.35 -10.36
N ARG A 7 -7.20 5.01 -11.21
CA ARG A 7 -6.39 6.20 -10.85
C ARG A 7 -7.18 7.32 -10.18
N GLU A 8 -8.46 7.47 -10.49
CA GLU A 8 -9.29 8.59 -10.03
C GLU A 8 -9.99 8.31 -8.70
N ASN A 9 -10.07 7.05 -8.27
CA ASN A 9 -10.88 6.69 -7.09
C ASN A 9 -10.16 5.79 -6.08
N TYR A 10 -8.93 5.34 -6.35
CA TYR A 10 -8.21 4.46 -5.42
C TYR A 10 -7.89 5.10 -4.06
N PHE A 11 -7.96 6.43 -3.94
CA PHE A 11 -7.79 7.17 -2.68
C PHE A 11 -9.09 7.34 -1.86
N LEU A 12 -10.19 6.70 -2.28
CA LEU A 12 -11.47 6.75 -1.60
C LEU A 12 -11.73 5.44 -0.85
N GLU A 13 -11.46 5.45 0.46
CA GLU A 13 -11.81 4.36 1.37
C GLU A 13 -11.28 2.97 0.97
N THR A 14 -10.06 2.94 0.41
CA THR A 14 -9.47 1.67 -0.03
C THR A 14 -8.48 1.09 0.97
N TYR A 15 -8.26 -0.21 0.86
CA TYR A 15 -7.10 -0.86 1.42
C TYR A 15 -6.31 -1.62 0.35
N VAL A 16 -4.99 -1.66 0.52
CA VAL A 16 -4.08 -2.44 -0.33
C VAL A 16 -2.75 -2.67 0.38
N VAL A 17 -2.05 -3.73 -0.02
CA VAL A 17 -0.66 -3.99 0.36
C VAL A 17 0.23 -3.70 -0.85
N PHE A 18 1.03 -2.65 -0.74
CA PHE A 18 2.05 -2.33 -1.72
C PHE A 18 3.26 -3.25 -1.55
N LYS A 19 3.82 -3.70 -2.66
CA LYS A 19 5.11 -4.39 -2.67
C LYS A 19 6.23 -3.35 -2.73
N GLY A 20 7.22 -3.43 -1.84
CA GLY A 20 8.39 -2.54 -1.88
C GLY A 20 9.08 -2.53 -3.25
N CYS A 21 9.56 -1.37 -3.68
CA CYS A 21 10.24 -1.18 -4.97
C CYS A 21 11.19 0.03 -4.93
N LYS A 22 11.92 0.27 -6.02
CA LYS A 22 12.67 1.53 -6.22
C LYS A 22 11.74 2.58 -6.85
N PRO A 23 11.85 3.87 -6.48
CA PRO A 23 11.15 4.92 -7.18
C PRO A 23 11.64 5.03 -8.65
N PRO A 24 10.78 5.38 -9.61
CA PRO A 24 11.17 5.64 -10.98
C PRO A 24 12.18 6.79 -11.10
N ARG A 25 13.08 6.71 -12.09
CA ARG A 25 14.02 7.80 -12.44
C ARG A 25 13.36 8.85 -13.34
N ARG A 26 12.24 9.41 -12.89
CA ARG A 26 11.50 10.49 -13.56
C ARG A 26 10.65 11.23 -12.53
N ASP A 27 10.20 12.43 -12.88
CA ASP A 27 9.30 13.20 -12.02
C ASP A 27 7.98 12.46 -11.74
N PRO A 28 7.40 12.64 -10.54
CA PRO A 28 6.12 12.06 -10.19
C PRO A 28 4.99 12.66 -11.03
N ASP A 29 4.01 11.83 -11.36
CA ASP A 29 2.82 12.27 -12.09
C ASP A 29 1.85 13.06 -11.19
N TYR A 30 2.01 12.90 -9.87
CA TYR A 30 1.23 13.60 -8.87
C TYR A 30 1.99 13.65 -7.55
N VAL A 31 1.96 14.80 -6.89
CA VAL A 31 2.46 15.00 -5.53
C VAL A 31 1.28 15.46 -4.67
N SER A 32 0.99 14.70 -3.62
CA SER A 32 -0.09 15.04 -2.69
C SER A 32 0.29 16.24 -1.80
N PRO A 33 -0.69 16.95 -1.21
CA PRO A 33 -0.42 18.04 -0.27
C PRO A 33 0.42 17.64 0.94
N SER A 34 0.42 16.35 1.33
CA SER A 34 1.28 15.82 2.39
C SER A 34 2.68 15.41 1.89
N GLY A 35 3.06 15.84 0.69
CA GLY A 35 4.34 15.56 0.03
C GLY A 35 4.43 14.19 -0.66
N SER A 36 3.55 13.22 -0.39
CA SER A 36 3.70 11.88 -0.98
C SER A 36 3.65 11.91 -2.50
N GLU A 37 4.54 11.18 -3.15
CA GLU A 37 4.75 11.19 -4.60
C GLU A 37 4.17 9.93 -5.24
N TYR A 38 3.63 10.08 -6.45
CA TYR A 38 2.92 9.03 -7.15
C TYR A 38 3.35 8.95 -8.62
N TRP A 39 3.59 7.72 -9.08
CA TRP A 39 3.83 7.41 -10.48
C TRP A 39 2.83 6.37 -10.95
N TYR A 40 2.15 6.67 -12.04
CA TYR A 40 1.20 5.79 -12.69
C TYR A 40 1.87 5.08 -13.86
N GLY A 41 1.41 3.87 -14.14
CA GLY A 41 1.86 3.11 -15.29
C GLY A 41 0.96 1.94 -15.58
N SER A 42 1.19 1.31 -16.72
CA SER A 42 0.50 0.10 -17.13
C SER A 42 1.50 -0.92 -17.66
N ASN A 43 1.19 -2.19 -17.50
CA ASN A 43 1.91 -3.29 -18.14
C ASN A 43 0.95 -4.46 -18.40
N LYS A 44 1.47 -5.61 -18.85
CA LYS A 44 0.66 -6.81 -19.13
C LYS A 44 -0.20 -7.33 -17.95
N ASN A 45 0.08 -6.93 -16.71
CA ASN A 45 -0.69 -7.30 -15.52
C ASN A 45 -1.74 -6.24 -15.14
N GLY A 46 -1.87 -5.18 -15.95
CA GLY A 46 -2.78 -4.06 -15.76
C GLY A 46 -2.12 -2.79 -15.24
N GLU A 47 -2.98 -1.82 -14.93
CA GLU A 47 -2.59 -0.51 -14.42
C GLU A 47 -2.16 -0.56 -12.95
N TYR A 48 -1.18 0.27 -12.61
CA TYR A 48 -0.59 0.31 -11.28
C TYR A 48 -0.21 1.73 -10.86
N VAL A 49 -0.01 1.87 -9.56
CA VAL A 49 0.55 3.06 -8.93
C VAL A 49 1.79 2.66 -8.12
N ILE A 50 2.84 3.45 -8.27
CA ILE A 50 3.96 3.49 -7.34
C ILE A 50 3.76 4.71 -6.45
N ARG A 51 3.88 4.52 -5.14
CA ARG A 51 3.78 5.58 -4.14
C ARG A 51 5.08 5.64 -3.36
N TYR A 52 5.69 6.82 -3.27
CA TYR A 52 6.82 7.12 -2.40
C TYR A 52 6.35 8.01 -1.26
N SER A 53 6.49 7.54 -0.03
CA SER A 53 5.92 8.21 1.14
C SER A 53 6.58 7.72 2.42
N ASP A 54 6.64 8.55 3.44
CA ASP A 54 6.90 8.17 4.83
C ASP A 54 5.61 7.80 5.60
N HIS A 55 4.43 8.08 5.03
CA HIS A 55 3.13 7.80 5.61
C HIS A 55 2.62 6.43 5.16
N TRP A 56 2.88 5.38 5.93
CA TRP A 56 2.35 4.04 5.71
C TRP A 56 1.59 3.56 6.95
N CYS A 57 0.51 2.82 6.73
CA CYS A 57 -0.34 2.31 7.80
C CYS A 57 0.43 1.27 8.66
N ALA A 58 1.32 0.50 8.03
CA ALA A 58 2.40 -0.22 8.68
C ALA A 58 3.61 -0.35 7.73
N LYS A 59 4.81 -0.29 8.31
CA LYS A 59 6.11 -0.55 7.65
C LYS A 59 6.64 -1.86 8.24
N HIS A 60 7.00 -2.84 7.40
CA HIS A 60 7.61 -4.14 7.76
C HIS A 60 6.73 -5.34 8.19
N ASN A 61 7.22 -6.50 7.75
CA ASN A 61 7.02 -7.90 8.14
C ASN A 61 5.55 -8.36 8.40
N PRO A 62 4.99 -9.27 7.58
CA PRO A 62 3.66 -9.89 7.75
C PRO A 62 3.34 -10.33 9.19
N SER A 63 4.37 -10.67 9.97
CA SER A 63 4.28 -11.10 11.37
C SER A 63 3.83 -10.00 12.34
N TYR A 64 4.06 -8.72 12.05
CA TYR A 64 3.66 -7.59 12.90
C TYR A 64 2.26 -7.07 12.59
N TYR A 65 1.69 -7.42 11.43
CA TYR A 65 0.35 -6.99 11.03
C TYR A 65 -0.75 -7.57 11.92
N SER A 66 -0.53 -8.72 12.55
CA SER A 66 -1.48 -9.32 13.50
C SER A 66 -1.53 -8.63 14.86
N ALA A 67 -0.60 -7.71 15.14
CA ALA A 67 -0.56 -6.95 16.39
C ALA A 67 -1.16 -5.53 16.28
N PHE A 68 -1.46 -5.06 15.05
CA PHE A 68 -2.04 -3.73 14.84
C PHE A 68 -3.56 -3.79 14.85
N SER A 69 -4.16 -3.25 15.90
CA SER A 69 -5.61 -3.01 15.92
C SER A 69 -6.00 -1.94 14.88
N TRP A 70 -7.24 -2.01 14.38
CA TRP A 70 -7.84 -1.05 13.44
C TRP A 70 -7.63 0.42 13.83
N ASN A 71 -7.54 0.67 15.13
CA ASN A 71 -7.44 1.98 15.77
C ASN A 71 -6.01 2.51 15.83
N GLN A 72 -4.99 1.67 15.64
CA GLN A 72 -3.57 2.04 15.71
C GLN A 72 -2.94 2.27 14.32
N CYS A 73 -3.63 1.89 13.24
CA CYS A 73 -3.18 2.15 11.88
C CYS A 73 -3.43 3.63 11.55
N ARG A 74 -2.36 4.40 11.30
CA ARG A 74 -2.50 5.78 10.82
C ARG A 74 -3.26 5.76 9.49
N ARG A 75 -4.48 6.31 9.49
CA ARG A 75 -5.25 6.48 8.24
C ARG A 75 -4.48 7.43 7.33
N ILE A 76 -4.39 7.09 6.05
CA ILE A 76 -3.88 7.97 5.01
C ILE A 76 -5.12 8.55 4.35
N ALA A 77 -5.54 9.73 4.79
CA ALA A 77 -6.89 10.24 4.53
C ALA A 77 -7.96 9.21 4.95
N SER A 78 -8.79 8.71 4.02
CA SER A 78 -9.78 7.67 4.27
C SER A 78 -9.24 6.24 4.08
N CYS A 79 -8.00 6.10 3.58
CA CYS A 79 -7.42 4.84 3.12
C CYS A 79 -6.52 4.14 4.15
N ARG A 80 -6.27 2.85 3.90
CA ARG A 80 -5.36 1.99 4.66
C ARG A 80 -4.37 1.30 3.73
N TRP A 81 -3.22 1.93 3.54
CA TRP A 81 -2.19 1.41 2.64
C TRP A 81 -0.98 0.91 3.42
N PHE A 82 -0.64 -0.34 3.16
CA PHE A 82 0.42 -1.06 3.84
C PHE A 82 1.61 -1.25 2.92
N LEU A 83 2.82 -1.26 3.49
CA LEU A 83 4.03 -1.55 2.73
C LEU A 83 4.61 -2.89 3.16
N ARG A 84 4.58 -3.86 2.25
CA ARG A 84 5.33 -5.11 2.39
C ARG A 84 6.77 -4.88 1.97
N ALA A 85 7.62 -4.60 2.94
CA ALA A 85 9.07 -4.59 2.80
C ALA A 85 9.60 -6.03 2.75
N SER A 86 9.53 -6.67 1.56
CA SER A 86 10.21 -7.96 1.32
C SER A 86 11.57 -7.82 0.65
N ASP A 87 11.91 -6.62 0.18
CA ASP A 87 13.05 -6.42 -0.72
C ASP A 87 14.08 -5.54 0.00
N ARG A 88 15.35 -5.97 -0.01
CA ARG A 88 16.55 -5.36 0.64
C ARG A 88 16.89 -3.92 0.17
N HIS A 89 15.94 -3.24 -0.45
CA HIS A 89 16.04 -1.88 -0.98
C HIS A 89 15.26 -0.86 -0.15
N THR A 90 14.78 -1.23 1.04
CA THR A 90 14.44 -0.27 2.09
C THR A 90 15.74 0.29 2.66
N VAL A 91 16.33 1.24 1.93
CA VAL A 91 17.59 1.86 2.29
C VAL A 91 17.35 2.89 3.40
N ASN A 92 18.16 2.73 4.46
CA ASN A 92 18.36 3.56 5.64
C ASN A 92 17.24 3.68 6.69
N LEU A 93 17.67 3.60 7.95
CA LEU A 93 16.91 3.62 9.20
C LEU A 93 17.30 4.88 9.98
N SER A 94 16.77 6.03 9.59
CA SER A 94 16.88 7.25 10.40
C SER A 94 15.59 8.07 10.32
N SER A 95 14.70 7.86 11.29
CA SER A 95 13.55 8.66 11.78
C SER A 95 12.56 9.36 10.82
N ARG A 96 12.78 9.41 9.49
CA ARG A 96 11.87 9.95 8.47
C ARG A 96 12.03 9.22 7.13
N ASP A 97 12.15 7.90 7.17
CA ASP A 97 12.44 7.15 5.94
C ASP A 97 11.19 7.06 5.05
N TRP A 98 11.31 7.63 3.86
CA TRP A 98 10.36 7.53 2.77
C TRP A 98 10.60 6.21 2.04
N PHE A 99 9.51 5.52 1.72
CA PHE A 99 9.56 4.21 1.07
C PHE A 99 8.67 4.17 -0.14
N ALA A 100 9.17 3.48 -1.18
CA ALA A 100 8.44 3.29 -2.43
C ALA A 100 7.76 1.91 -2.43
N GLY A 101 6.47 1.91 -2.73
CA GLY A 101 5.68 0.71 -2.90
C GLY A 101 4.95 0.73 -4.23
N LYS A 102 4.80 -0.44 -4.87
CA LYS A 102 3.99 -0.65 -6.08
C LYS A 102 2.74 -1.48 -5.77
N ALA A 103 1.60 -1.07 -6.29
CA ALA A 103 0.36 -1.84 -6.26
C ALA A 103 -0.43 -1.68 -7.58
N TYR A 104 -1.04 -2.76 -8.04
CA TYR A 104 -1.96 -2.73 -9.18
C TYR A 104 -3.36 -2.32 -8.71
N PHE A 105 -4.10 -1.55 -9.50
CA PHE A 105 -5.46 -1.11 -9.11
C PHE A 105 -6.41 -2.27 -8.85
N SER A 106 -6.24 -3.39 -9.57
CA SER A 106 -6.96 -4.66 -9.34
C SER A 106 -6.75 -5.26 -7.95
N SER A 107 -5.67 -4.88 -7.25
CA SER A 107 -5.34 -5.33 -5.90
C SER A 107 -5.96 -4.47 -4.80
N PHE A 108 -6.44 -3.26 -5.13
CA PHE A 108 -7.16 -2.42 -4.18
C PHE A 108 -8.54 -2.99 -3.93
N LYS A 109 -9.05 -2.74 -2.72
CA LYS A 109 -10.38 -3.14 -2.28
C LYS A 109 -10.98 -2.00 -1.50
N ARG A 110 -12.29 -1.77 -1.64
CA ARG A 110 -13.00 -0.83 -0.77
C ARG A 110 -13.13 -1.42 0.62
N VAL A 111 -12.94 -0.62 1.64
CA VAL A 111 -13.22 -1.00 3.03
C VAL A 111 -14.73 -0.84 3.21
N GLN A 112 -15.49 -1.92 3.09
CA GLN A 112 -16.94 -1.86 3.28
C GLN A 112 -17.34 -2.35 4.67
N THR A 113 -16.58 -3.29 5.27
CA THR A 113 -16.97 -3.91 6.55
C THR A 113 -15.79 -4.35 7.42
N LYS A 114 -16.05 -4.71 8.69
CA LYS A 114 -15.07 -5.37 9.60
C LYS A 114 -14.55 -6.70 9.01
N ASP A 115 -15.34 -7.39 8.20
CA ASP A 115 -14.98 -8.70 7.62
C ASP A 115 -13.91 -8.61 6.54
N ASP A 116 -13.81 -7.47 5.84
CA ASP A 116 -12.76 -7.22 4.85
C ASP A 116 -11.35 -7.28 5.49
N TRP A 117 -11.23 -6.88 6.75
CA TRP A 117 -9.96 -6.99 7.48
C TRP A 117 -9.70 -8.44 7.90
N ARG A 118 -10.67 -9.19 8.44
CA ARG A 118 -10.40 -10.62 8.75
C ARG A 118 -9.83 -11.38 7.55
N ARG A 119 -10.34 -11.09 6.35
CA ARG A 119 -9.82 -11.65 5.08
C ARG A 119 -8.41 -11.16 4.74
N LEU A 120 -8.09 -9.89 4.98
CA LEU A 120 -6.74 -9.34 4.79
C LEU A 120 -5.75 -9.94 5.80
N GLU A 121 -6.11 -10.05 7.09
CA GLU A 121 -5.28 -10.71 8.12
C GLU A 121 -4.99 -12.15 7.73
N ASP A 122 -6.02 -12.88 7.34
CA ASP A 122 -5.90 -14.25 6.89
C ASP A 122 -4.96 -14.38 5.70
N ARG A 123 -5.05 -13.49 4.71
CA ARG A 123 -4.17 -13.52 3.54
C ARG A 123 -2.72 -13.19 3.90
N MET A 124 -2.51 -12.25 4.82
CA MET A 124 -1.19 -11.94 5.37
C MET A 124 -0.61 -13.12 6.15
N LYS A 125 -1.45 -13.83 6.93
CA LYS A 125 -1.08 -15.05 7.68
C LYS A 125 -0.81 -16.24 6.75
N ARG A 126 -1.64 -16.47 5.73
CA ARG A 126 -1.53 -17.59 4.76
C ARG A 126 -0.31 -17.48 3.83
N GLY A 127 0.21 -16.27 3.62
CA GLY A 127 1.52 -16.06 2.97
C GLY A 127 2.70 -16.77 3.67
N ARG A 128 2.49 -17.30 4.88
CA ARG A 128 3.45 -18.17 5.61
C ARG A 128 3.53 -19.61 5.10
N ARG A 129 2.55 -20.15 4.37
CA ARG A 129 2.43 -21.60 4.11
C ARG A 129 3.04 -22.13 2.80
N LYS A 130 3.78 -21.31 2.06
CA LYS A 130 4.60 -21.80 0.94
C LYS A 130 6.08 -21.62 1.28
N LYS A 131 6.64 -22.62 1.95
CA LYS A 131 8.05 -22.92 1.96
C LYS A 131 8.19 -24.40 1.69
#